data_AF-A0A3P6CTL5-F1
#
_entry.id   AF-A0A3P6CTL5-F1
#
_cell.length_a   1.000
_cell.length_b   1.000
_cell.length_c   1.000
_cell.angle_alpha   90.00
_cell.angle_beta   90.00
_cell.angle_gamma   90.00
#
_symmetry.space_group_name_H-M   'P 1'
#
loop_
_entity.id
_entity.type
_entity.pdbx_description
1 polymer ?
#
loop_
_entity_poly.entity_id
_entity_poly.type
_entity_poly.pdbx_seq_one_letter_code
_entity_poly.pdbx_strand_id
1 'polypeptide(L)' 'MDCVFDLDHGKCDCGVYAVEKIPCSHAIASGTSAGLHISTLVCPVYSKDFLFAGYSENIYPC' A
#
# COMPACT_ATOMS: atom_id res chain seq x y z
N MET A 1 -20.86 -1.70 10.21
CA MET A 1 -19.64 -2.43 10.62
C MET A 1 -18.50 -1.46 10.45
N ASP A 2 -18.05 -0.83 11.52
CA ASP A 2 -16.94 0.13 11.49
C ASP A 2 -15.63 -0.65 11.35
N CYS A 3 -15.15 -0.80 10.13
CA CYS A 3 -13.86 -1.46 9.87
C CYS A 3 -12.73 -0.49 10.23
N VAL A 4 -11.77 -0.95 11.01
CA VAL A 4 -10.60 -0.14 11.40
C VAL A 4 -9.38 -0.59 10.59
N PHE A 5 -8.54 0.36 10.17
CA PHE A 5 -7.25 0.05 9.57
C PHE A 5 -6.17 0.02 10.66
N ASP A 6 -5.53 -1.13 10.80
CA ASP A 6 -4.36 -1.34 11.63
C ASP A 6 -3.13 -0.77 10.92
N LEU A 7 -2.60 0.34 11.45
CA LEU A 7 -1.43 1.04 10.92
C LEU A 7 -0.13 0.25 11.14
N ASP A 8 -0.02 -0.52 12.21
CA ASP A 8 1.19 -1.27 12.55
C ASP A 8 1.35 -2.48 11.62
N HIS A 9 0.26 -3.21 11.42
CA HIS A 9 0.25 -4.40 10.58
C HIS A 9 -0.09 -4.11 9.12
N GLY A 10 -0.53 -2.89 8.77
CA GLY A 10 -1.02 -2.54 7.45
C GLY A 10 -2.17 -3.46 7.03
N LYS A 11 -3.25 -3.51 7.82
CA LYS A 11 -4.39 -4.42 7.57
C LYS A 11 -5.71 -3.74 7.81
N CYS A 12 -6.74 -4.16 7.06
CA CYS A 12 -8.12 -3.79 7.34
C CYS A 12 -9.07 -4.90 6.94
N ASP A 13 -10.06 -5.15 7.79
CA ASP A 13 -11.04 -6.22 7.62
C ASP A 13 -12.11 -5.91 6.55
N CYS A 14 -12.05 -4.74 5.91
CA CYS A 14 -12.94 -4.39 4.79
C CYS A 14 -12.65 -5.19 3.50
N GLY A 15 -11.58 -5.99 3.46
CA GLY A 15 -11.20 -6.81 2.30
C GLY A 15 -10.56 -6.05 1.14
N VAL A 16 -10.78 -4.74 1.02
CA VAL A 16 -10.21 -3.90 -0.07
C VAL A 16 -8.67 -3.88 -0.04
N TYR A 17 -8.07 -3.91 1.16
CA TYR A 17 -6.62 -3.90 1.36
C TYR A 17 -5.98 -5.30 1.28
N ALA A 18 -6.73 -6.34 0.90
CA ALA A 18 -6.25 -7.72 1.05
C ALA A 18 -5.20 -8.12 0.00
N VAL A 19 -5.47 -7.88 -1.29
CA VAL A 19 -4.69 -8.42 -2.43
C VAL A 19 -3.67 -7.40 -2.92
N GLU A 20 -4.13 -6.34 -3.59
CA GLU A 20 -3.25 -5.32 -4.18
C GLU A 20 -2.68 -4.36 -3.14
N LYS A 21 -3.09 -4.47 -1.86
CA LYS A 21 -2.64 -3.56 -0.77
C LYS A 21 -2.79 -2.08 -1.15
N ILE A 22 -3.85 -1.78 -1.89
CA ILE A 22 -4.26 -0.42 -2.25
C ILE A 22 -5.04 0.14 -1.06
N PRO A 23 -4.73 1.36 -0.55
CA PRO A 23 -5.40 1.96 0.59
C PRO A 23 -6.92 2.00 0.43
N CYS A 24 -7.65 1.41 1.38
CA CYS A 24 -9.09 1.61 1.48
C CYS A 24 -9.41 2.96 2.15
N SER A 25 -10.68 3.39 2.16
CA SER A 25 -11.10 4.62 2.85
C SER A 25 -10.70 4.64 4.32
N HIS A 26 -10.75 3.49 5.01
CA HIS A 26 -10.30 3.35 6.40
C HIS A 26 -8.78 3.55 6.54
N ALA A 27 -7.98 3.00 5.62
CA ALA A 27 -6.54 3.22 5.59
C ALA A 27 -6.21 4.70 5.39
N ILE A 28 -6.90 5.35 4.45
CA ILE A 28 -6.72 6.78 4.16
C ILE A 28 -7.08 7.63 5.39
N ALA A 29 -8.21 7.34 6.03
CA ALA A 29 -8.64 8.04 7.23
C ALA A 29 -7.64 7.85 8.39
N SER A 30 -7.24 6.60 8.68
CA SER A 30 -6.26 6.30 9.74
C SER A 30 -4.91 6.95 9.45
N GLY A 31 -4.39 6.85 8.23
CA GLY A 31 -3.14 7.49 7.82
C GLY A 31 -3.17 9.01 7.96
N THR A 32 -4.25 9.63 7.48
CA THR A 32 -4.44 11.09 7.59
C THR A 32 -4.48 11.52 9.06
N SER A 33 -5.20 10.77 9.91
CA SER A 33 -5.28 11.06 11.34
C SER A 33 -3.93 10.90 12.08
N ALA A 34 -3.08 10.00 11.59
CA ALA A 34 -1.73 9.77 12.10
C ALA A 34 -0.68 10.70 11.49
N GLY A 35 -1.07 11.62 10.59
CA GLY A 35 -0.13 12.51 9.88
C GLY A 35 0.78 11.80 8.87
N LEU A 36 0.41 10.58 8.45
CA LEU A 36 1.15 9.81 7.46
C LEU A 36 0.77 10.23 6.04
N HIS A 37 1.75 10.28 5.16
CA HIS A 37 1.51 10.48 3.73
C HIS A 37 0.92 9.20 3.13
N ILE A 38 -0.18 9.27 2.38
CA ILE A 38 -0.91 8.08 1.89
C ILE A 38 -0.02 7.13 1.06
N SER A 39 1.02 7.64 0.39
CA SER A 39 1.96 6.77 -0.33
C SER A 39 2.69 5.77 0.57
N THR A 40 2.81 6.02 1.88
CA THR A 40 3.41 5.08 2.83
C THR A 40 2.48 3.91 3.16
N LEU A 41 1.18 4.04 2.83
CA LEU A 41 0.17 3.00 3.02
C LEU A 41 -0.09 2.20 1.75
N VAL A 42 0.56 2.51 0.63
CA VAL A 42 0.48 1.71 -0.59
C VAL A 42 1.59 0.65 -0.53
N CYS A 43 1.34 -0.56 -1.05
CA CYS A 43 2.40 -1.55 -1.15
C CYS A 43 3.61 -1.02 -1.95
N PRO A 44 4.85 -1.23 -1.45
CA PRO A 44 6.05 -0.71 -2.09
C PRO A 44 6.18 -1.07 -3.56
N VAL A 45 5.63 -2.19 -4.02
CA VAL A 45 5.70 -2.64 -5.43
C VAL A 45 5.05 -1.65 -6.41
N TYR A 46 4.13 -0.80 -5.96
CA TYR A 46 3.53 0.27 -6.77
C TYR A 46 4.21 1.62 -6.58
N SER A 47 5.23 1.70 -5.73
CA SER A 47 6.03 2.92 -5.59
C SER A 47 6.88 3.12 -6.85
N LYS A 48 7.12 4.40 -7.17
CA LYS A 48 7.93 4.78 -8.32
C LYS A 48 9.32 4.12 -8.28
N ASP A 49 9.94 4.05 -7.10
CA ASP A 49 11.30 3.55 -6.94
C ASP A 49 11.37 2.04 -7.21
N PHE A 50 10.41 1.26 -6.70
CA PHE A 50 10.36 -0.19 -6.95
C PHE A 50 10.00 -0.52 -8.39
N LEU A 51 9.05 0.21 -8.99
CA LEU A 51 8.73 0.04 -10.41
C LEU A 51 9.95 0.36 -11.27
N PHE A 52 10.63 1.47 -11.00
CA PHE A 52 11.85 1.84 -11.72
C PHE A 52 12.93 0.76 -11.62
N ALA A 53 13.18 0.23 -10.42
CA ALA A 53 14.14 -0.85 -10.21
C ALA A 53 13.74 -2.12 -10.98
N GLY A 54 12.49 -2.56 -10.87
CA GLY A 54 12.01 -3.77 -11.55
C GLY A 54 12.05 -3.69 -13.07
N TYR A 55 11.74 -2.53 -13.66
CA TYR A 55 11.84 -2.32 -15.11
C TYR A 55 13.25 -2.01 -15.60
N SER A 56 14.19 -1.72 -14.70
CA SER A 56 15.61 -1.54 -15.05
C SER A 56 16.34 -2.87 -15.27
N GLU A 57 15.74 -3.98 -14.83
CA GLU A 57 16.30 -5.32 -15.08
C GLU A 57 16.18 -5.69 -16.55
N ASN A 58 17.22 -6.35 -17.08
CA ASN A 58 17.23 -6.79 -18.46
C ASN A 58 16.27 -7.98 -18.64
N ILE A 59 15.23 -7.79 -19.44
CA ILE A 59 14.22 -8.82 -19.76
C ILE A 59 14.73 -9.94 -20.67
N TYR A 60 15.95 -9.85 -21.18
CA TYR A 60 16.57 -10.92 -21.94
C TYR A 60 17.18 -11.95 -20.98
N PRO A 61 16.69 -13.20 -20.95
CA PRO A 61 17.38 -14.28 -20.26
C PRO A 61 18.75 -14.50 -20.90
N CYS A 62 19.75 -14.77 -20.06
CA CYS A 62 21.07 -15.20 -20.47
C CYS A 62 21.06 -16.60 -21.11
#